data_AF-A0A257K467-F1
#
_entry.id   AF-A0A257K467-F1
#
_cell.length_a   1.000
_cell.length_b   1.000
_cell.length_c   1.000
_cell.angle_alpha   90.00
_cell.angle_beta   90.00
_cell.angle_gamma   90.00
#
_symmetry.space_group_name_H-M   'P 1'
#
loop_
_entity.id
_entity.type
_entity.pdbx_description
1 polymer ?
#
loop_
_entity_poly.entity_id
_entity_poly.type
_entity_poly.pdbx_seq_one_letter_code
_entity_poly.pdbx_strand_id
1 'polypeptide(L)'
;MVLVFSGGIQAQKNIVLNGGFDNNTDFWRGDAATLSPYNKKSGANSGMIVQYVGAEWKGIDQIINLPKNTAAIEFSVWIKAEAIEVQAEAYNTGLMNVELLTAGEQNIRYESVANVTGTTEWVLYKKVVRLPEEAKKIRILLALGKTNGTLFFDDVKAIAMTLEQYNKAMEAAAVKQ
;
A
#
# COMPACT_ATOMS: atom_id res chain seq x y z
N MET A 1 -39.48 8.37 10.32
CA MET A 1 -39.00 8.60 8.95
C MET A 1 -37.63 7.95 8.84
N VAL A 2 -37.52 6.80 8.16
CA VAL A 2 -36.25 6.08 7.97
C VAL A 2 -35.71 6.51 6.62
N LEU A 3 -34.61 7.26 6.61
CA LEU A 3 -33.86 7.57 5.39
C LEU A 3 -32.87 6.43 5.14
N VAL A 4 -33.26 5.50 4.27
CA VAL A 4 -32.34 4.51 3.70
C VAL A 4 -31.61 5.17 2.54
N PHE A 5 -30.34 5.54 2.75
CA PHE A 5 -29.46 5.93 1.64
C PHE A 5 -28.96 4.66 0.95
N SER A 6 -29.70 4.17 -0.05
CA SER A 6 -29.17 3.24 -1.04
C SER A 6 -28.39 4.03 -2.10
N GLY A 7 -27.25 4.60 -1.71
CA GLY A 7 -26.27 5.09 -2.66
C GLY A 7 -25.50 3.89 -3.21
N GLY A 8 -25.72 3.53 -4.46
CA GLY A 8 -24.96 2.48 -5.12
C GLY A 8 -23.46 2.80 -5.02
N ILE A 9 -22.74 2.03 -4.21
CA ILE A 9 -21.28 2.07 -4.18
C ILE A 9 -20.84 1.42 -5.48
N GLN A 10 -20.57 2.22 -6.52
CA GLN A 10 -19.65 1.74 -7.54
C GLN A 10 -18.35 1.44 -6.80
N ALA A 11 -17.97 0.16 -6.73
CA ALA A 11 -16.67 -0.22 -6.22
C ALA A 11 -15.62 0.51 -7.07
N GLN A 12 -14.97 1.51 -6.49
CA GLN A 12 -13.93 2.25 -7.19
C GLN A 12 -12.81 1.27 -7.55
N LYS A 13 -12.42 1.26 -8.82
CA LYS A 13 -11.47 0.30 -9.37
C LYS A 13 -10.10 0.51 -8.71
N ASN A 14 -9.53 -0.56 -8.17
CA ASN A 14 -8.12 -0.59 -7.76
C ASN A 14 -7.23 -0.35 -8.98
N ILE A 15 -6.32 0.62 -8.91
CA ILE A 15 -5.36 0.91 -9.98
C ILE A 15 -4.06 0.09 -9.86
N VAL A 16 -3.84 -0.59 -8.74
CA VAL A 16 -2.72 -1.54 -8.57
C VAL A 16 -3.01 -2.80 -9.37
N LEU A 17 -2.02 -3.21 -10.17
CA LEU A 17 -2.05 -4.50 -10.86
C LEU A 17 -1.48 -5.58 -9.95
N ASN A 18 -2.14 -6.74 -9.93
CA ASN A 18 -1.71 -7.91 -9.14
C ASN A 18 -1.41 -7.60 -7.65
N GLY A 19 -2.25 -6.77 -7.02
CA GLY A 19 -2.08 -6.39 -5.61
C GLY A 19 -2.31 -7.53 -4.61
N GLY A 20 -2.96 -8.62 -5.04
CA GLY A 20 -3.15 -9.84 -4.25
C GLY A 20 -2.16 -10.97 -4.56
N PHE A 21 -1.21 -10.77 -5.48
CA PHE A 21 -0.18 -11.76 -5.81
C PHE A 21 -0.69 -13.12 -6.32
N ASP A 22 -1.93 -13.18 -6.81
CA ASP A 22 -2.52 -14.39 -7.40
C ASP A 22 -1.91 -14.76 -8.76
N ASN A 23 -1.25 -13.80 -9.41
CA ASN A 23 -0.56 -14.00 -10.69
C ASN A 23 0.97 -13.82 -10.51
N ASN A 24 1.54 -14.60 -9.59
CA ASN A 24 2.94 -14.50 -9.17
C ASN A 24 3.34 -13.07 -8.75
N THR A 25 4.58 -12.67 -9.04
CA THR A 25 5.08 -11.30 -8.82
C THR A 25 4.91 -10.42 -10.08
N ASP A 26 4.07 -10.81 -11.04
CA ASP A 26 3.85 -10.05 -12.26
C ASP A 26 3.44 -8.61 -11.93
N PHE A 27 3.90 -7.66 -12.76
CA PHE A 27 3.74 -6.21 -12.61
C PHE A 27 4.50 -5.55 -11.45
N TRP A 28 5.09 -6.33 -10.54
CA TRP A 28 6.00 -5.82 -9.52
C TRP A 28 7.44 -5.86 -10.02
N ARG A 29 8.18 -4.77 -9.79
CA ARG A 29 9.60 -4.63 -10.14
C ARG A 29 10.46 -5.03 -8.96
N GLY A 30 11.59 -5.66 -9.23
CA GLY A 30 12.48 -6.25 -8.22
C GLY A 30 12.26 -7.75 -8.05
N ASP A 31 13.17 -8.40 -7.33
CA ASP A 31 13.25 -9.85 -7.14
C ASP A 31 13.23 -10.27 -5.67
N ALA A 32 13.07 -9.31 -4.75
CA ALA A 32 13.08 -9.55 -3.31
C ALA A 32 11.85 -10.32 -2.79
N ALA A 33 10.74 -10.32 -3.54
CA ALA A 33 9.50 -10.95 -3.13
C ALA A 33 9.35 -12.36 -3.72
N THR A 34 8.82 -13.25 -2.90
CA THR A 34 8.35 -14.60 -3.26
C THR A 34 6.87 -14.72 -2.91
N LEU A 35 6.25 -15.85 -3.24
CA LEU A 35 4.83 -16.10 -2.95
C LEU A 35 4.66 -16.97 -1.71
N SER A 36 3.60 -16.70 -0.94
CA SER A 36 3.12 -17.61 0.11
C SER A 36 1.71 -18.11 -0.20
N PRO A 37 1.53 -19.42 -0.47
CA PRO A 37 0.19 -20.00 -0.60
C PRO A 37 -0.43 -20.34 0.78
N TYR A 38 0.36 -20.28 1.86
CA TYR A 38 -0.07 -20.69 3.21
C TYR A 38 -0.49 -19.50 4.07
N ASN A 39 0.34 -18.45 4.09
CA ASN A 39 0.02 -17.20 4.78
C ASN A 39 -0.55 -16.22 3.76
N LYS A 40 -1.88 -16.24 3.58
CA LYS A 40 -2.59 -15.32 2.69
C LYS A 40 -3.82 -14.71 3.35
N LYS A 41 -4.16 -13.48 2.98
CA LYS A 41 -5.35 -12.80 3.49
C LYS A 41 -6.57 -13.14 2.64
N SER A 42 -6.37 -13.26 1.32
CA SER A 42 -7.39 -13.56 0.32
C SER A 42 -6.74 -14.33 -0.85
N GLY A 43 -7.54 -14.70 -1.86
CA GLY A 43 -7.00 -15.30 -3.08
C GLY A 43 -6.27 -16.64 -2.88
N ALA A 44 -5.37 -16.92 -3.81
CA ALA A 44 -4.52 -18.10 -3.87
C ALA A 44 -3.17 -17.90 -3.18
N ASN A 45 -2.61 -16.67 -3.19
CA ASN A 45 -1.29 -16.36 -2.65
C ASN A 45 -1.26 -15.02 -1.89
N SER A 46 -0.13 -14.75 -1.24
CA SER A 46 0.30 -13.41 -0.86
C SER A 46 1.73 -13.15 -1.36
N GLY A 47 2.16 -11.89 -1.35
CA GLY A 47 3.57 -11.55 -1.45
C GLY A 47 4.27 -11.80 -0.12
N MET A 48 5.54 -12.23 -0.16
CA MET A 48 6.39 -12.48 1.00
C MET A 48 7.80 -11.96 0.73
N ILE A 49 8.34 -11.15 1.64
CA ILE A 49 9.76 -10.79 1.67
C ILE A 49 10.35 -11.30 2.99
N VAL A 50 11.52 -11.93 2.93
CA VAL A 50 12.19 -12.52 4.08
C VAL A 50 13.65 -12.11 4.17
N GLN A 51 14.08 -11.84 5.40
CA GLN A 51 15.48 -11.66 5.74
C GLN A 51 15.77 -12.33 7.08
N TYR A 52 16.53 -13.43 7.05
CA TYR A 52 16.89 -14.16 8.27
C TYR A 52 18.07 -13.53 9.01
N VAL A 53 19.02 -12.99 8.24
CA VAL A 53 20.25 -12.36 8.73
C VAL A 53 20.64 -11.22 7.81
N GLY A 54 21.23 -10.17 8.38
CA GLY A 54 21.74 -9.01 7.67
C GLY A 54 20.89 -7.75 7.88
N ALA A 55 21.27 -6.68 7.18
CA ALA A 55 20.61 -5.38 7.24
C ALA A 55 20.46 -4.82 5.82
N GLU A 56 20.01 -5.66 4.89
CA GLU A 56 19.80 -5.26 3.50
C GLU A 56 18.43 -4.63 3.31
N TRP A 57 18.33 -3.74 2.31
CA TRP A 57 17.06 -3.24 1.85
C TRP A 57 16.48 -4.23 0.84
N LYS A 58 15.37 -4.87 1.18
CA LYS A 58 14.68 -5.82 0.29
C LYS A 58 13.30 -5.29 -0.03
N GLY A 59 13.04 -4.99 -1.30
CA GLY A 59 11.75 -4.44 -1.69
C GLY A 59 11.38 -4.72 -3.13
N ILE A 60 10.09 -4.61 -3.40
CA ILE A 60 9.51 -4.58 -4.73
C ILE A 60 8.66 -3.32 -4.88
N ASP A 61 8.48 -2.87 -6.11
CA ASP A 61 7.70 -1.68 -6.36
C ASP A 61 6.85 -1.75 -7.65
N GLN A 62 5.82 -0.92 -7.72
CA GLN A 62 5.02 -0.71 -8.92
C GLN A 62 4.87 0.78 -9.19
N ILE A 63 5.26 1.24 -10.39
CA ILE A 63 4.97 2.59 -10.87
C ILE A 63 3.69 2.58 -11.69
N ILE A 64 2.74 3.45 -11.34
CA ILE A 64 1.41 3.51 -11.93
C ILE A 64 1.13 4.93 -12.40
N ASN A 65 0.66 5.08 -13.64
CA ASN A 65 0.15 6.36 -14.15
C ASN A 65 -1.15 6.72 -13.45
N LEU A 66 -1.28 7.98 -13.02
CA LEU A 66 -2.51 8.45 -12.39
C LEU A 66 -3.64 8.54 -13.42
N PRO A 67 -4.86 8.07 -13.08
CA PRO A 67 -6.05 8.38 -13.87
C PRO A 67 -6.27 9.89 -13.95
N LYS A 68 -6.91 10.34 -15.04
CA LYS A 68 -7.33 11.75 -15.17
C LYS A 68 -8.25 12.15 -14.02
N ASN A 69 -8.21 13.42 -13.62
CA ASN A 69 -9.05 14.00 -12.58
C ASN A 69 -8.89 13.37 -11.18
N THR A 70 -7.75 12.71 -10.92
CA THR A 70 -7.43 12.21 -9.58
C THR A 70 -6.98 13.36 -8.69
N ALA A 71 -7.74 13.64 -7.63
CA ALA A 71 -7.39 14.63 -6.62
C ALA A 71 -6.69 13.97 -5.42
N ALA A 72 -7.14 12.79 -5.02
CA ALA A 72 -6.55 12.06 -3.90
C ALA A 72 -6.48 10.56 -4.22
N ILE A 73 -5.69 9.83 -3.45
CA ILE A 73 -5.70 8.37 -3.49
C ILE A 73 -5.89 7.82 -2.09
N GLU A 74 -6.78 6.85 -1.95
CA GLU A 74 -6.81 5.96 -0.79
C GLU A 74 -5.88 4.77 -1.06
N PHE A 75 -4.80 4.69 -0.30
CA PHE A 75 -3.91 3.54 -0.27
C PHE A 75 -4.32 2.59 0.84
N SER A 76 -4.27 1.28 0.57
CA SER A 76 -4.41 0.29 1.62
C SER A 76 -3.67 -1.01 1.30
N VAL A 77 -3.33 -1.74 2.34
CA VAL A 77 -2.66 -3.04 2.27
C VAL A 77 -2.97 -3.85 3.51
N TRP A 78 -3.15 -5.16 3.36
CA TRP A 78 -3.08 -6.07 4.49
C TRP A 78 -1.63 -6.50 4.69
N ILE A 79 -1.14 -6.38 5.92
CA ILE A 79 0.21 -6.79 6.28
C ILE A 79 0.14 -7.78 7.44
N LYS A 80 0.90 -8.87 7.33
CA LYS A 80 1.25 -9.76 8.43
C LYS A 80 2.77 -9.73 8.61
N ALA A 81 3.23 -9.66 9.85
CA ALA A 81 4.64 -9.61 10.19
C ALA A 81 5.02 -10.76 11.12
N GLU A 82 6.19 -11.33 10.92
CA GLU A 82 6.74 -12.37 11.80
C GLU A 82 8.17 -11.99 12.18
N ALA A 83 8.38 -11.79 13.49
CA ALA A 83 9.68 -11.54 14.10
C ALA A 83 10.47 -10.38 13.44
N ILE A 84 9.80 -9.27 13.08
CA ILE A 84 10.49 -8.10 12.55
C ILE A 84 11.25 -7.40 13.68
N GLU A 85 12.57 -7.35 13.60
CA GLU A 85 13.40 -6.77 14.65
C GLU A 85 13.28 -5.24 14.68
N VAL A 86 13.30 -4.69 15.89
CA VAL A 86 13.41 -3.24 16.10
C VAL A 86 14.86 -2.83 15.88
N GLN A 87 15.07 -1.87 14.99
CA GLN A 87 16.38 -1.31 14.68
C GLN A 87 16.53 0.08 15.31
N ALA A 88 17.76 0.62 15.32
CA ALA A 88 18.04 1.97 15.82
C ALA A 88 17.25 3.05 15.06
N GLU A 89 17.15 2.90 13.75
CA GLU A 89 16.38 3.81 12.90
C GLU A 89 14.93 3.35 12.79
N ALA A 90 13.99 4.23 13.17
CA ALA A 90 12.56 3.90 13.25
C ALA A 90 11.92 3.54 11.88
N TYR A 91 12.58 3.85 10.77
CA TYR A 91 12.13 3.49 9.42
C TYR A 91 12.66 2.14 8.93
N ASN A 92 13.57 1.49 9.67
CA ASN A 92 14.07 0.16 9.35
C ASN A 92 13.08 -0.90 9.85
N THR A 93 11.97 -1.02 9.13
CA THR A 93 10.81 -1.84 9.50
C THR A 93 10.29 -2.61 8.29
N GLY A 94 9.28 -3.45 8.47
CA GLY A 94 8.44 -3.84 7.36
C GLY A 94 7.52 -2.70 6.95
N LEU A 95 7.42 -2.36 5.67
CA LEU A 95 6.73 -1.14 5.26
C LEU A 95 5.96 -1.24 3.95
N MET A 96 4.98 -0.35 3.86
CA MET A 96 4.43 0.15 2.61
C MET A 96 4.62 1.67 2.59
N ASN A 97 5.43 2.15 1.66
CA ASN A 97 5.57 3.57 1.36
C ASN A 97 5.06 3.86 -0.04
N VAL A 98 4.63 5.09 -0.26
CA VAL A 98 4.27 5.57 -1.59
C VAL A 98 5.03 6.83 -1.94
N GLU A 99 5.49 6.91 -3.18
CA GLU A 99 6.10 8.11 -3.76
C GLU A 99 5.11 8.76 -4.71
N LEU A 100 4.94 10.07 -4.58
CA LEU A 100 4.27 10.88 -5.58
C LEU A 100 5.31 11.36 -6.57
N LEU A 101 5.07 11.12 -7.86
CA LEU A 101 6.06 11.33 -8.91
C LEU A 101 5.54 12.27 -10.00
N THR A 102 6.45 13.05 -10.58
CA THR A 102 6.19 13.78 -11.82
C THR A 102 6.05 12.80 -13.00
N ALA A 103 5.69 13.30 -14.19
CA ALA A 103 5.62 12.46 -15.40
C ALA A 103 6.99 11.82 -15.73
N GLY A 104 8.08 12.54 -15.45
CA GLY A 104 9.47 12.10 -15.61
C GLY A 104 10.00 11.25 -14.45
N GLU A 105 9.13 10.77 -13.56
CA GLU A 105 9.46 9.89 -12.43
C GLU A 105 10.38 10.52 -11.37
N GLN A 106 10.47 11.85 -11.35
CA GLN A 106 11.13 12.57 -10.27
C GLN A 106 10.24 12.54 -9.03
N ASN A 107 10.84 12.26 -7.87
CA ASN A 107 10.14 12.25 -6.60
C ASN A 107 9.69 13.66 -6.20
N ILE A 108 8.42 13.79 -5.84
CA ILE A 108 7.84 15.01 -5.28
C ILE A 108 7.75 14.88 -3.76
N ARG A 109 7.23 13.75 -3.28
CA ARG A 109 6.98 13.50 -1.85
C ARG A 109 6.89 12.01 -1.54
N TYR A 110 7.31 11.64 -0.33
CA TYR A 110 7.09 10.33 0.27
C TYR A 110 5.91 10.38 1.25
N GLU A 111 5.12 9.32 1.25
CA GLU A 111 4.07 9.10 2.24
C GLU A 111 4.22 7.69 2.80
N SER A 112 4.35 7.58 4.12
CA SER A 112 4.29 6.29 4.77
C SER A 112 2.84 5.88 5.00
N VAL A 113 2.50 4.65 4.59
CA VAL A 113 1.18 4.02 4.77
C VAL A 113 1.23 3.01 5.92
N ALA A 114 2.33 2.27 6.03
CA ALA A 114 2.55 1.30 7.11
C ALA A 114 4.04 1.21 7.47
N ASN A 115 4.33 1.07 8.76
CA ASN A 115 5.61 0.61 9.30
C ASN A 115 5.27 -0.41 10.40
N VAL A 116 5.86 -1.60 10.32
CA VAL A 116 5.54 -2.72 11.21
C VAL A 116 6.81 -3.34 11.78
N THR A 117 6.76 -3.63 13.07
CA THR A 117 7.80 -4.37 13.81
C THR A 117 7.15 -5.48 14.63
N GLY A 118 7.96 -6.40 15.14
CA GLY A 118 7.51 -7.55 15.91
C GLY A 118 6.74 -8.57 15.08
N THR A 119 5.80 -9.24 15.74
CA THR A 119 4.90 -10.22 15.14
C THR A 119 3.48 -9.70 15.24
N THR A 120 2.76 -9.69 14.12
CA THR A 120 1.35 -9.31 14.05
C THR A 120 0.60 -10.30 13.19
N GLU A 121 -0.67 -10.56 13.51
CA GLU A 121 -1.60 -11.11 12.54
C GLU A 121 -1.86 -10.11 11.40
N TRP A 122 -2.67 -10.51 10.42
CA TRP A 122 -3.08 -9.63 9.33
C TRP A 122 -3.78 -8.36 9.84
N VAL A 123 -3.16 -7.21 9.61
CA VAL A 123 -3.71 -5.88 9.93
C VAL A 123 -3.89 -5.08 8.64
N LEU A 124 -5.03 -4.42 8.50
CA LEU A 124 -5.31 -3.50 7.40
C LEU A 124 -4.73 -2.12 7.73
N TYR A 125 -3.76 -1.69 6.92
CA TYR A 125 -3.26 -0.32 6.93
C TYR A 125 -3.92 0.46 5.81
N LYS A 126 -4.31 1.71 6.09
CA LYS A 126 -4.99 2.58 5.13
C LYS A 126 -4.60 4.04 5.35
N LYS A 127 -4.41 4.77 4.25
CA LYS A 127 -4.14 6.22 4.26
C LYS A 127 -4.71 6.89 3.02
N VAL A 128 -5.38 8.02 3.21
CA VAL A 128 -5.80 8.91 2.11
C VAL A 128 -4.74 10.00 1.93
N VAL A 129 -4.30 10.21 0.69
CA VAL A 129 -3.26 11.19 0.34
C VAL A 129 -3.80 12.14 -0.72
N ARG A 130 -3.79 13.45 -0.44
CA ARG A 130 -4.06 14.48 -1.43
C ARG A 130 -2.86 14.66 -2.36
N LEU A 131 -3.12 14.63 -3.66
CA LEU A 131 -2.10 14.77 -4.69
C LEU A 131 -1.81 16.25 -5.01
N PRO A 132 -0.54 16.65 -5.12
CA PRO A 132 -0.19 17.95 -5.67
C PRO A 132 -0.42 17.96 -7.20
N GLU A 133 -0.54 19.13 -7.81
CA GLU A 133 -0.95 19.28 -9.22
C GLU A 133 0.04 18.62 -10.21
N GLU A 134 1.32 18.70 -9.87
CA GLU A 134 2.45 18.16 -10.61
C GLU A 134 2.55 16.62 -10.58
N ALA A 135 1.83 15.95 -9.66
CA ALA A 135 1.84 14.49 -9.59
C ALA A 135 1.14 13.89 -10.82
N LYS A 136 1.84 13.01 -11.53
CA LYS A 136 1.34 12.27 -12.71
C LYS A 136 1.48 10.76 -12.57
N LYS A 137 2.33 10.30 -11.66
CA LYS A 137 2.56 8.89 -11.36
C LYS A 137 2.63 8.68 -9.85
N ILE A 138 2.41 7.45 -9.42
CA ILE A 138 2.75 6.99 -8.08
C ILE A 138 3.73 5.82 -8.17
N ARG A 139 4.58 5.66 -7.17
CA ARG A 139 5.29 4.41 -6.90
C ARG A 139 4.79 3.84 -5.59
N ILE A 140 4.33 2.60 -5.60
CA ILE A 140 4.06 1.85 -4.36
C ILE A 140 5.26 0.96 -4.09
N LEU A 141 5.84 1.09 -2.90
CA LEU A 141 7.01 0.34 -2.45
C LEU A 141 6.61 -0.55 -1.27
N LEU A 142 6.84 -1.85 -1.41
CA LEU A 142 6.70 -2.84 -0.36
C LEU A 142 8.10 -3.34 0.01
N ALA A 143 8.50 -3.26 1.27
CA ALA A 143 9.86 -3.60 1.65
C ALA A 143 10.03 -4.08 3.09
N LEU A 144 11.10 -4.86 3.30
CA LEU A 144 11.80 -4.96 4.58
C LEU A 144 12.99 -3.99 4.52
N GLY A 145 12.92 -2.92 5.32
CA GLY A 145 13.97 -1.91 5.40
C GLY A 145 15.05 -2.32 6.40
N LYS A 146 16.17 -2.87 5.93
CA LYS A 146 17.38 -3.12 6.73
C LYS A 146 17.12 -3.75 8.10
N THR A 147 16.22 -4.73 8.15
CA THR A 147 15.85 -5.46 9.37
C THR A 147 15.60 -6.93 9.04
N ASN A 148 15.72 -7.79 10.06
CA ASN A 148 15.38 -9.21 9.94
C ASN A 148 13.89 -9.43 10.17
N GLY A 149 13.39 -10.58 9.72
CA GLY A 149 12.01 -11.02 9.87
C GLY A 149 11.39 -11.45 8.54
N THR A 150 10.10 -11.79 8.61
CA THR A 150 9.28 -12.10 7.44
C THR A 150 8.11 -11.13 7.37
N LEU A 151 7.87 -10.62 6.18
CA LEU A 151 6.79 -9.68 5.91
C LEU A 151 5.93 -10.21 4.78
N PHE A 152 4.63 -10.32 5.06
CA PHE A 152 3.63 -10.71 4.08
C PHE A 152 2.75 -9.52 3.74
N PHE A 153 2.38 -9.40 2.47
CA PHE A 153 1.47 -8.38 1.96
C PHE A 153 0.44 -9.03 1.06
N ASP A 154 -0.79 -8.54 1.17
CA ASP A 154 -1.88 -8.98 0.33
C ASP A 154 -2.87 -7.82 0.13
N ASP A 155 -3.69 -7.93 -0.90
CA ASP A 155 -4.80 -7.04 -1.20
C ASP A 155 -4.36 -5.55 -1.33
N VAL A 156 -3.17 -5.32 -1.90
CA VAL A 156 -2.60 -3.98 -2.08
C VAL A 156 -3.49 -3.17 -3.02
N LYS A 157 -3.96 -2.02 -2.52
CA LYS A 157 -4.92 -1.16 -3.21
C LYS A 157 -4.44 0.28 -3.25
N ALA A 158 -4.65 0.89 -4.40
CA ALA A 158 -4.67 2.32 -4.59
C ALA A 158 -5.98 2.66 -5.31
N ILE A 159 -6.78 3.51 -4.69
CA ILE A 159 -8.09 3.88 -5.20
C ILE A 159 -8.08 5.38 -5.47
N ALA A 160 -8.14 5.75 -6.76
CA ALA A 160 -8.17 7.14 -7.20
C ALA A 160 -9.52 7.80 -6.86
N MET A 161 -9.44 9.00 -6.28
CA MET A 161 -10.59 9.78 -5.85
C MET A 161 -10.64 11.10 -6.61
N THR A 162 -11.82 11.47 -7.09
CA THR A 162 -12.08 12.84 -7.54
C THR A 162 -12.10 13.81 -6.37
N LEU A 163 -12.08 15.12 -6.64
CA LEU A 163 -12.16 16.15 -5.60
C LEU A 163 -13.46 16.03 -4.78
N GLU A 164 -14.59 15.77 -5.43
CA GLU A 164 -15.88 15.55 -4.77
C GLU A 164 -15.84 14.35 -3.82
N GLN A 165 -15.31 13.22 -4.29
CA GLN A 165 -15.18 12.00 -3.48
C GLN A 165 -14.26 12.22 -2.27
N TYR A 166 -13.15 12.93 -2.47
CA TYR A 166 -12.23 13.30 -1.40
C TYR A 166 -12.91 14.18 -0.35
N ASN A 167 -13.57 15.26 -0.76
CA ASN A 167 -14.24 16.18 0.17
C ASN A 167 -15.31 15.44 1.00
N LYS A 168 -16.12 14.60 0.35
CA LYS A 168 -17.12 13.77 1.05
C LYS A 168 -16.49 12.81 2.07
N ALA A 169 -15.35 12.20 1.75
CA ALA A 169 -14.64 11.34 2.68
C ALA A 169 -14.09 12.10 3.88
N MET A 170 -13.55 13.30 3.66
CA MET A 170 -13.03 14.16 4.74
C MET A 170 -14.14 14.67 5.67
N GLU A 171 -15.29 15.06 5.12
CA GLU A 171 -16.48 15.44 5.89
C GLU A 171 -16.97 14.26 6.76
N ALA A 172 -17.09 13.07 6.16
CA ALA A 172 -17.52 11.88 6.90
C ALA A 172 -16.54 11.46 8.01
N ALA A 173 -15.24 11.76 7.86
CA ALA A 173 -14.24 11.52 8.90
C ALA A 173 -14.33 12.55 10.04
N ALA A 174 -14.61 13.83 9.73
CA ALA A 174 -14.76 14.89 10.71
C ALA A 174 -16.00 14.71 11.61
N VAL A 175 -17.08 14.13 11.08
CA VAL A 175 -18.32 13.86 11.85
C VAL A 175 -18.19 12.67 12.81
N LYS A 176 -17.15 11.84 12.66
CA LYS A 176 -16.91 10.67 13.51
C LYS A 176 -15.95 10.94 14.68
N GLN A 177 -15.43 12.16 14.79
CA GLN A 177 -14.66 12.64 15.95
C GLN A 177 -15.59 13.38 16.92
#